data_AF-A0A8J6WE11-F1
#
_entry.id   AF-A0A8J6WE11-F1
#
_cell.length_a   1.000
_cell.length_b   1.000
_cell.length_c   1.000
_cell.angle_alpha   90.00
_cell.angle_beta   90.00
_cell.angle_gamma   90.00
#
_symmetry.space_group_name_H-M   'P 1'
#
loop_
_entity.id
_entity.type
_entity.pdbx_description
1 polymer ?
#
loop_
_entity_poly.entity_id
_entity_poly.type
_entity_poly.pdbx_seq_one_letter_code
_entity_poly.pdbx_strand_id
1 'polypeptide(L)'
;MKRLPSLLLLLTPVVLACTPVGTRPPDTSPPVLSDPTSNPALSVIDQFTLDELFAQDGGGCGMTLWHRDDGLRSQEYLFFNGLAQPPADAVALMKLNGEFIRFRRIAASGNKFYGQQTLQNFASPDDTIKLQVNVTLGEPGEIESVAVEGTLQLQQNGEMTEIPVLGDAGC
;
A
#
# COMPACT_ATOMS: atom_id res chain seq x y z
N MET A 1 -35.04 43.49 -6.92
CA MET A 1 -34.39 44.25 -8.02
C MET A 1 -32.96 43.73 -8.13
N LYS A 2 -32.36 43.25 -9.23
CA LYS A 2 -32.64 43.26 -10.67
C LYS A 2 -31.76 42.18 -11.32
N ARG A 3 -32.37 41.42 -12.25
CA ARG A 3 -31.84 40.90 -13.53
C ARG A 3 -30.67 39.90 -13.56
N LEU A 4 -31.03 38.64 -13.89
CA LEU A 4 -30.37 37.83 -14.93
C LEU A 4 -30.47 38.55 -16.29
N PRO A 5 -29.50 38.40 -17.21
CA PRO A 5 -29.51 37.32 -18.22
C PRO A 5 -28.05 36.83 -18.49
N SER A 6 -27.70 35.88 -19.36
CA SER A 6 -28.27 35.48 -20.64
C SER A 6 -27.69 34.12 -21.03
N LEU A 7 -28.56 33.26 -21.55
CA LEU A 7 -28.28 32.05 -22.30
C LEU A 7 -27.58 32.43 -23.63
N LEU A 8 -26.56 31.68 -24.05
CA LEU A 8 -26.17 31.62 -25.46
C LEU A 8 -25.97 30.16 -25.88
N LEU A 9 -26.97 29.64 -26.59
CA LEU A 9 -26.89 28.43 -27.39
C LEU A 9 -25.93 28.67 -28.57
N LEU A 10 -25.06 27.71 -28.86
CA LEU A 10 -24.49 27.50 -30.18
C LEU A 10 -24.82 26.07 -30.63
N LEU A 11 -25.85 25.99 -31.46
CA LEU A 11 -26.12 24.88 -32.37
C LEU A 11 -25.17 24.99 -33.57
N THR A 12 -24.52 23.90 -33.94
CA THR A 12 -24.07 23.69 -35.34
C THR A 12 -24.29 22.26 -35.79
N PRO A 13 -24.61 22.05 -37.08
CA PRO A 13 -25.28 20.86 -37.58
C PRO A 13 -24.35 19.78 -38.17
N VAL A 14 -24.91 18.57 -38.15
CA VAL A 14 -24.78 17.41 -39.02
C VAL A 14 -24.02 17.63 -40.34
N VAL A 15 -23.04 16.75 -40.60
CA VAL A 15 -22.83 16.19 -41.95
C VAL A 15 -22.71 14.67 -41.82
N LEU A 16 -23.78 13.97 -42.20
CA LEU A 16 -23.76 12.57 -42.58
C LEU A 16 -22.95 12.47 -43.89
N ALA A 17 -21.87 11.68 -43.87
CA ALA A 17 -21.29 11.13 -45.09
C ALA A 17 -21.49 9.62 -45.06
N CYS A 18 -22.51 9.16 -45.79
CA CYS A 18 -22.65 7.76 -46.19
C CYS A 18 -21.65 7.50 -47.32
N THR A 19 -20.75 6.54 -47.14
CA THR A 19 -19.97 5.95 -48.24
C THR A 19 -20.29 4.46 -48.37
N PRO A 20 -20.23 3.92 -49.60
CA PRO A 20 -20.94 2.72 -50.01
C PRO A 20 -20.35 1.43 -49.46
N VAL A 21 -21.25 0.45 -49.31
CA VAL A 21 -20.99 -0.97 -49.05
C VAL A 21 -19.96 -1.51 -50.04
N GLY A 22 -18.74 -1.72 -49.54
CA GLY A 22 -17.74 -2.59 -50.18
C GLY A 22 -17.87 -3.99 -49.59
N THR A 23 -18.37 -4.93 -50.38
CA THR A 23 -18.41 -6.36 -50.08
C THR A 23 -16.98 -6.89 -49.89
N ARG A 24 -16.58 -7.12 -48.64
CA ARG A 24 -15.34 -7.81 -48.29
C ARG A 24 -15.60 -9.33 -48.24
N PRO A 25 -14.72 -10.18 -48.79
CA PRO A 25 -14.84 -11.64 -48.67
C PRO A 25 -14.83 -12.07 -47.19
N PRO A 26 -15.43 -13.23 -46.84
CA PRO A 26 -15.36 -13.73 -45.46
C PRO A 26 -13.90 -14.06 -45.11
N ASP A 27 -13.27 -13.20 -44.31
CA ASP A 27 -12.02 -13.51 -43.62
C ASP A 27 -12.35 -14.58 -42.57
N THR A 28 -12.09 -15.84 -42.93
CA THR A 28 -12.01 -16.97 -41.99
C THR A 28 -10.80 -16.76 -41.07
N SER A 29 -10.94 -15.85 -40.12
CA SER A 29 -10.01 -15.76 -38.99
C SER A 29 -10.44 -16.80 -37.95
N PRO A 30 -9.56 -17.71 -37.51
CA PRO A 30 -9.88 -18.60 -36.40
C PRO A 30 -10.21 -17.74 -35.16
N PRO A 31 -11.11 -18.21 -34.27
CA PRO A 31 -11.41 -17.50 -33.05
C PRO A 31 -10.11 -17.36 -32.25
N VAL A 32 -9.64 -16.12 -32.09
CA VAL A 32 -8.61 -15.80 -31.11
C VAL A 32 -9.23 -16.12 -29.76
N LEU A 33 -8.82 -17.26 -29.22
CA LEU A 33 -9.08 -17.67 -27.85
C LEU A 33 -8.58 -16.49 -26.98
N SER A 34 -9.51 -15.67 -26.52
CA SER A 34 -9.21 -14.62 -25.56
C SER A 34 -8.90 -15.36 -24.26
N ASP A 35 -7.61 -15.50 -23.96
CA ASP A 35 -7.13 -16.10 -22.73
C ASP A 35 -7.56 -15.18 -21.57
N PRO A 36 -8.53 -15.55 -20.71
CA PRO A 36 -9.09 -14.64 -19.74
C PRO A 36 -8.68 -15.09 -18.35
N THR A 37 -7.38 -15.11 -18.03
CA THR A 37 -6.94 -15.14 -16.62
C THR A 37 -5.52 -14.60 -16.50
N SER A 38 -5.36 -13.29 -16.68
CA SER A 38 -4.22 -12.62 -16.05
C SER A 38 -4.51 -12.59 -14.55
N ASN A 39 -4.13 -13.65 -13.85
CA ASN A 39 -4.11 -13.61 -12.39
C ASN A 39 -3.09 -12.53 -12.02
N PRO A 40 -3.51 -11.44 -11.35
CA PRO A 40 -2.57 -10.42 -10.93
C PRO A 40 -1.54 -11.08 -10.01
N ALA A 41 -0.27 -11.06 -10.42
CA ALA A 41 0.81 -11.63 -9.64
C ALA A 41 0.86 -11.01 -8.24
N LEU A 42 1.24 -11.81 -7.24
CA LEU A 42 1.54 -11.30 -5.91
C LEU A 42 2.60 -10.21 -5.99
N SER A 43 2.43 -9.14 -5.21
CA SER A 43 3.47 -8.13 -5.13
C SER A 43 4.74 -8.72 -4.53
N VAL A 44 5.87 -8.40 -5.14
CA VAL A 44 7.19 -8.63 -4.55
C VAL A 44 7.33 -7.68 -3.37
N ILE A 45 7.74 -8.22 -2.24
CA ILE A 45 8.03 -7.45 -1.04
C ILE A 45 9.51 -7.07 -1.11
N ASP A 46 9.76 -5.77 -1.20
CA ASP A 46 11.12 -5.24 -1.25
C ASP A 46 11.51 -4.71 0.12
N GLN A 47 12.80 -4.85 0.43
CA GLN A 47 13.38 -4.17 1.57
C GLN A 47 13.74 -2.73 1.20
N PHE A 48 13.84 -1.88 2.22
CA PHE A 48 14.27 -0.51 2.09
C PHE A 48 15.24 -0.10 3.19
N THR A 49 16.11 0.85 2.88
CA THR A 49 17.06 1.45 3.83
C THR A 49 16.42 2.59 4.61
N LEU A 50 17.07 3.01 5.70
CA LEU A 50 16.66 4.18 6.48
C LEU A 50 16.63 5.48 5.64
N ASP A 51 17.60 5.63 4.72
CA ASP A 51 17.68 6.80 3.83
C ASP A 51 16.49 6.83 2.86
N GLU A 52 16.11 5.68 2.31
CA GLU A 52 14.90 5.57 1.48
C GLU A 52 13.62 5.88 2.28
N LEU A 53 13.55 5.43 3.53
CA LEU A 53 12.43 5.73 4.43
C LEU A 53 12.29 7.25 4.66
N PHE A 54 13.40 7.93 4.95
CA PHE A 54 13.40 9.39 5.13
C PHE A 54 13.03 10.15 3.86
N ALA A 55 13.47 9.66 2.69
CA ALA A 55 13.10 10.24 1.40
C ALA A 55 11.59 10.16 1.11
N GLN A 56 10.84 9.33 1.83
CA GLN A 56 9.39 9.21 1.75
C GLN A 56 8.66 10.01 2.84
N ASP A 57 9.30 10.95 3.52
CA ASP A 57 8.75 11.59 4.74
C ASP A 57 8.37 10.56 5.81
N GLY A 58 9.03 9.40 5.80
CA GLY A 58 8.98 8.40 6.85
C GLY A 58 10.07 8.62 7.89
N GLY A 59 10.11 7.74 8.91
CA GLY A 59 11.11 7.79 9.97
C GLY A 59 10.68 8.59 11.20
N GLY A 60 11.61 8.78 12.14
CA GLY A 60 11.32 9.31 13.47
C GLY A 60 10.70 8.26 14.40
N CYS A 61 9.84 8.70 15.31
CA CYS A 61 9.20 7.81 16.27
C CYS A 61 8.26 6.81 15.58
N GLY A 62 8.45 5.52 15.83
CA GLY A 62 7.65 4.49 15.19
C GLY A 62 8.11 3.09 15.54
N MET A 63 7.75 2.15 14.67
CA MET A 63 8.21 0.76 14.72
C MET A 63 8.75 0.36 13.35
N THR A 64 9.99 -0.10 13.29
CA THR A 64 10.57 -0.73 12.10
C THR A 64 10.55 -2.24 12.26
N LEU A 65 10.29 -2.96 11.18
CA LEU A 65 10.33 -4.43 11.14
C LEU A 65 11.26 -4.88 10.01
N TRP A 66 11.99 -5.96 10.24
CA TRP A 66 12.88 -6.61 9.27
C TRP A 66 12.71 -8.13 9.33
N HIS A 67 13.31 -8.86 8.38
CA HIS A 67 13.21 -10.32 8.39
C HIS A 67 13.84 -10.88 9.65
N ARG A 68 13.18 -11.85 10.29
CA ARG A 68 13.75 -12.53 11.46
C ARG A 68 15.14 -13.12 11.19
N ASP A 69 15.37 -13.58 9.96
CA ASP A 69 16.61 -14.24 9.55
C ASP A 69 17.80 -13.27 9.45
N ASP A 70 17.57 -11.95 9.43
CA ASP A 70 18.64 -10.93 9.44
C ASP A 70 19.25 -10.73 10.84
N GLY A 71 18.65 -11.33 11.88
CA GLY A 71 19.11 -11.27 13.25
C GLY A 71 18.60 -10.04 14.03
N LEU A 72 19.29 -9.69 15.11
CA LEU A 72 18.79 -8.71 16.10
C LEU A 72 18.80 -7.26 15.60
N ARG A 73 19.49 -6.95 14.51
CA ARG A 73 19.50 -5.63 13.86
C ARG A 73 19.68 -5.82 12.37
N SER A 74 18.92 -5.06 11.59
CA SER A 74 19.10 -4.98 10.13
C SER A 74 19.36 -3.54 9.68
N GLN A 75 20.04 -3.40 8.55
CA GLN A 75 20.17 -2.13 7.82
C GLN A 75 19.06 -1.98 6.76
N GLU A 76 18.30 -3.05 6.53
CA GLU A 76 17.23 -3.15 5.56
C GLU A 76 15.93 -3.52 6.28
N TYR A 77 14.83 -2.87 5.92
CA TYR A 77 13.55 -2.97 6.60
C TYR A 77 12.46 -3.37 5.63
N LEU A 78 11.48 -4.11 6.12
CA LEU A 78 10.29 -4.50 5.37
C LEU A 78 9.15 -3.52 5.58
N PHE A 79 9.09 -2.90 6.75
CA PHE A 79 7.94 -2.15 7.19
C PHE A 79 8.32 -1.08 8.21
N PHE A 80 7.64 0.05 8.13
CA PHE A 80 7.67 1.10 9.15
C PHE A 80 6.26 1.51 9.52
N ASN A 81 5.98 1.69 10.81
CA ASN A 81 4.74 2.29 11.32
C ASN A 81 5.10 3.52 12.15
N GLY A 82 4.91 4.71 11.56
CA GLY A 82 5.15 5.97 12.24
C GLY A 82 4.06 6.28 13.26
N LEU A 83 4.45 6.96 14.34
CA LEU A 83 3.48 7.56 15.24
C LEU A 83 2.81 8.75 14.56
N ALA A 84 1.49 8.89 14.77
CA ALA A 84 0.78 10.09 14.34
C ALA A 84 1.40 11.30 15.05
N GLN A 85 1.93 12.25 14.29
CA GLN A 85 2.33 13.55 14.81
C GLN A 85 1.51 14.62 14.12
N PRO A 86 0.82 15.51 14.86
CA PRO A 86 0.04 16.59 14.25
C PRO A 86 0.88 17.41 13.26
N PRO A 87 0.38 17.71 12.06
CA PRO A 87 -0.99 17.50 11.56
C PRO A 87 -1.20 16.17 10.80
N ALA A 88 -0.23 15.26 10.77
CA ALA A 88 -0.28 14.04 9.98
C ALA A 88 -0.82 12.83 10.78
N ASP A 89 -1.56 11.98 10.09
CA ASP A 89 -1.98 10.68 10.62
C ASP A 89 -0.79 9.72 10.75
N ALA A 90 -0.92 8.68 11.58
CA ALA A 90 0.04 7.58 11.64
C ALA A 90 0.09 6.89 10.27
N VAL A 91 1.24 6.95 9.60
CA VAL A 91 1.46 6.31 8.30
C VAL A 91 2.28 5.05 8.50
N ALA A 92 1.78 3.94 7.94
CA ALA A 92 2.58 2.75 7.72
C ALA A 92 3.15 2.76 6.30
N LEU A 93 4.42 2.36 6.15
CA LEU A 93 5.16 2.35 4.90
C LEU A 93 5.73 0.95 4.66
N MET A 94 5.58 0.47 3.43
CA MET A 94 6.17 -0.78 2.94
C MET A 94 6.48 -0.61 1.45
N LYS A 95 7.57 -1.21 0.98
CA LYS A 95 7.98 -1.16 -0.42
C LYS A 95 7.53 -2.43 -1.14
N LEU A 96 6.68 -2.28 -2.15
CA LEU A 96 6.14 -3.37 -2.96
C LEU A 96 6.43 -3.11 -4.44
N ASN A 97 7.00 -4.10 -5.14
CA ASN A 97 7.39 -3.99 -6.55
C ASN A 97 8.25 -2.74 -6.85
N GLY A 98 9.13 -2.36 -5.94
CA GLY A 98 10.01 -1.20 -6.03
C GLY A 98 9.37 0.12 -5.59
N GLU A 99 8.08 0.15 -5.28
CA GLU A 99 7.35 1.38 -4.94
C GLU A 99 6.93 1.42 -3.47
N PHE A 100 7.04 2.59 -2.84
CA PHE A 100 6.53 2.78 -1.48
C PHE A 100 5.02 2.96 -1.48
N ILE A 101 4.34 2.16 -0.67
CA ILE A 101 2.92 2.28 -0.41
C ILE A 101 2.70 2.85 0.99
N ARG A 102 1.86 3.89 1.07
CA ARG A 102 1.40 4.50 2.32
C ARG A 102 0.10 3.83 2.75
N PHE A 103 0.17 3.04 3.80
CA PHE A 103 -0.99 2.37 4.37
C PHE A 103 -1.61 3.21 5.49
N ARG A 104 -2.94 3.26 5.51
CA ARG A 104 -3.71 3.84 6.61
C ARG A 104 -4.01 2.77 7.65
N ARG A 105 -3.92 3.10 8.93
CA ARG A 105 -4.37 2.21 10.00
C ARG A 105 -5.90 2.14 10.00
N ILE A 106 -6.47 0.94 9.96
CA ILE A 106 -7.92 0.69 9.96
C ILE A 106 -8.43 0.09 11.27
N ALA A 107 -7.56 -0.60 12.02
CA ALA A 107 -7.90 -1.12 13.34
C ALA A 107 -6.61 -1.34 14.14
N ALA A 108 -6.72 -1.26 15.47
CA ALA A 108 -5.64 -1.64 16.37
C ALA A 108 -6.23 -2.14 17.69
N SER A 109 -5.55 -3.11 18.31
CA SER A 109 -5.95 -3.72 19.58
C SER A 109 -4.76 -4.39 20.29
N GLY A 110 -4.99 -4.87 21.51
CA GLY A 110 -3.94 -5.48 22.33
C GLY A 110 -3.20 -4.47 23.22
N ASN A 111 -2.02 -4.87 23.68
CA ASN A 111 -1.24 -4.10 24.65
C ASN A 111 -0.70 -2.83 24.01
N LYS A 112 -0.73 -1.72 24.74
CA LYS A 112 -0.18 -0.44 24.29
C LYS A 112 1.31 -0.36 24.59
N PHE A 113 2.09 0.17 23.66
CA PHE A 113 3.52 0.43 23.82
C PHE A 113 3.94 1.58 22.90
N TYR A 114 4.79 2.51 23.34
CA TYR A 114 5.35 3.60 22.53
C TYR A 114 4.35 4.26 21.56
N GLY A 115 3.11 4.55 22.00
CA GLY A 115 2.07 5.17 21.16
C GLY A 115 1.38 4.25 20.14
N GLN A 116 1.64 2.94 20.20
CA GLN A 116 1.13 1.89 19.31
C GLN A 116 0.43 0.77 20.09
N GLN A 117 -0.02 -0.27 19.38
CA GLN A 117 -0.64 -1.48 19.95
C GLN A 117 -0.07 -2.75 19.31
N THR A 118 -0.13 -3.87 20.02
CA THR A 118 0.51 -5.14 19.59
C THR A 118 -0.14 -5.78 18.37
N LEU A 119 -1.41 -5.51 18.11
CA LEU A 119 -2.10 -5.93 16.89
C LEU A 119 -2.58 -4.68 16.14
N GLN A 120 -2.17 -4.54 14.88
CA GLN A 120 -2.50 -3.40 14.04
C GLN A 120 -2.85 -3.87 12.64
N ASN A 121 -3.93 -3.33 12.07
CA ASN A 121 -4.36 -3.62 10.72
C ASN A 121 -4.32 -2.35 9.90
N PHE A 122 -3.85 -2.47 8.66
CA PHE A 122 -3.71 -1.35 7.73
C PHE A 122 -4.28 -1.71 6.36
N ALA A 123 -4.58 -0.68 5.58
CA ALA A 123 -5.07 -0.82 4.20
C ALA A 123 -4.36 0.16 3.27
N SER A 124 -4.09 -0.29 2.04
CA SER A 124 -3.65 0.58 0.95
C SER A 124 -4.73 1.64 0.62
N PRO A 125 -4.38 2.74 -0.06
CA PRO A 125 -5.33 3.80 -0.39
C PRO A 125 -6.57 3.32 -1.17
N ASP A 126 -6.40 2.33 -2.02
CA ASP A 126 -7.44 1.71 -2.87
C ASP A 126 -8.12 0.48 -2.23
N ASP A 127 -7.75 0.13 -0.99
CA ASP A 127 -8.25 -1.01 -0.24
C ASP A 127 -7.97 -2.41 -0.84
N THR A 128 -7.13 -2.51 -1.86
CA THR A 128 -6.79 -3.78 -2.52
C THR A 128 -5.76 -4.62 -1.75
N ILE A 129 -4.95 -3.96 -0.91
CA ILE A 129 -3.92 -4.61 -0.09
C ILE A 129 -4.23 -4.35 1.39
N LYS A 130 -4.19 -5.40 2.20
CA LYS A 130 -4.32 -5.32 3.66
C LYS A 130 -3.05 -5.82 4.32
N LEU A 131 -2.65 -5.13 5.39
CA LEU A 131 -1.56 -5.54 6.25
C LEU A 131 -2.11 -5.84 7.64
N GLN A 132 -1.64 -6.93 8.24
CA GLN A 132 -1.77 -7.17 9.67
C GLN A 132 -0.38 -7.30 10.27
N VAL A 133 -0.15 -6.55 11.34
CA VAL A 133 1.07 -6.61 12.14
C VAL A 133 0.66 -7.11 13.52
N ASN A 134 1.20 -8.26 13.91
CA ASN A 134 0.99 -8.85 15.23
C ASN A 134 2.34 -9.07 15.88
N VAL A 135 2.61 -8.35 16.97
CA VAL A 135 3.90 -8.36 17.66
C VAL A 135 3.76 -8.64 19.15
N THR A 136 4.76 -9.29 19.72
CA THR A 136 5.02 -9.37 21.15
C THR A 136 6.16 -8.43 21.51
N LEU A 137 6.11 -7.91 22.74
CA LEU A 137 7.15 -7.02 23.26
C LEU A 137 8.25 -7.87 23.89
N GLY A 138 9.48 -7.64 23.46
CA GLY A 138 10.67 -8.22 24.05
C GLY A 138 11.23 -7.34 25.18
N GLU A 139 12.53 -7.48 25.42
CA GLU A 139 13.24 -6.68 26.40
C GLU A 139 13.28 -5.19 25.96
N PRO A 140 13.29 -4.25 26.93
CA PRO A 140 13.61 -2.86 26.65
C PRO A 140 14.95 -2.74 25.91
N GLY A 141 14.98 -1.93 24.86
CA GLY A 141 16.19 -1.67 24.09
C GLY A 141 17.06 -0.57 24.70
N GLU A 142 18.21 -0.35 24.07
CA GLU A 142 19.08 0.78 24.39
C GLU A 142 18.50 2.04 23.75
N ILE A 143 18.22 3.07 24.55
CA ILE A 143 17.74 4.39 24.10
C ILE A 143 16.26 4.38 23.68
N GLU A 144 15.36 4.46 24.65
CA GLU A 144 13.92 4.69 24.45
C GLU A 144 13.26 3.82 23.36
N SER A 145 13.71 2.57 23.25
CA SER A 145 13.12 1.57 22.37
C SER A 145 12.67 0.32 23.15
N VAL A 146 11.84 -0.49 22.51
CA VAL A 146 11.55 -1.86 22.93
C VAL A 146 11.70 -2.75 21.72
N ALA A 147 12.39 -3.88 21.92
CA ALA A 147 12.48 -4.91 20.91
C ALA A 147 11.08 -5.50 20.68
N VAL A 148 10.77 -5.82 19.43
CA VAL A 148 9.54 -6.52 19.09
C VAL A 148 9.85 -7.73 18.22
N GLU A 149 9.03 -8.76 18.36
CA GLU A 149 9.05 -9.93 17.49
C GLU A 149 7.62 -10.27 17.07
N GLY A 150 7.45 -10.91 15.93
CA GLY A 150 6.12 -11.37 15.55
C GLY A 150 6.00 -11.67 14.08
N THR A 151 4.86 -11.23 13.52
CA THR A 151 4.45 -11.56 12.17
C THR A 151 3.88 -10.34 11.45
N LEU A 152 4.34 -10.13 10.21
CA LEU A 152 3.73 -9.26 9.22
C LEU A 152 2.97 -10.12 8.20
N GLN A 153 1.66 -9.91 8.08
CA GLN A 153 0.82 -10.59 7.10
C GLN A 153 0.37 -9.60 6.02
N LEU A 154 0.70 -9.90 4.77
CA LEU A 154 0.26 -9.17 3.58
C LEU A 154 -0.86 -9.96 2.91
N GLN A 155 -2.04 -9.35 2.76
CA GLN A 155 -3.15 -9.91 2.00
C GLN A 155 -3.35 -9.12 0.71
N GLN A 156 -3.31 -9.82 -0.42
CA GLN A 156 -3.52 -9.25 -1.75
C GLN A 156 -4.15 -10.30 -2.67
N ASN A 157 -5.11 -9.92 -3.49
CA ASN A 157 -5.77 -10.82 -4.47
C ASN A 157 -6.36 -12.11 -3.86
N GLY A 158 -6.75 -12.06 -2.58
CA GLY A 158 -7.28 -13.21 -1.84
C GLY A 158 -6.21 -14.16 -1.29
N GLU A 159 -4.93 -13.93 -1.61
CA GLU A 159 -3.80 -14.66 -1.08
C GLU A 159 -3.19 -13.94 0.13
N MET A 160 -2.58 -14.73 1.03
CA MET A 160 -1.94 -14.24 2.25
C MET A 160 -0.47 -14.66 2.24
N THR A 161 0.43 -13.70 2.39
CA THR A 161 1.85 -13.92 2.64
C THR A 161 2.16 -13.61 4.10
N GLU A 162 2.69 -14.59 4.81
CA GLU A 162 3.09 -14.45 6.21
C GLU A 162 4.62 -14.34 6.31
N ILE A 163 5.09 -13.31 7.02
CA ILE A 163 6.52 -13.03 7.18
C ILE A 163 6.85 -12.97 8.67
N PRO A 164 7.72 -13.87 9.17
CA PRO A 164 8.27 -13.74 10.51
C PRO A 164 9.21 -12.55 10.58
N VAL A 165 8.99 -11.68 11.56
CA VAL A 165 9.72 -10.42 11.71
C VAL A 165 10.34 -10.28 13.09
N LEU A 166 11.43 -9.51 13.13
CA LEU A 166 11.97 -8.83 14.30
C LEU A 166 11.82 -7.32 14.07
N GLY A 167 11.95 -6.54 15.14
CA GLY A 167 11.78 -5.12 15.06
C GLY A 167 12.23 -4.37 16.29
N ASP A 168 12.22 -3.05 16.18
CA ASP A 168 12.34 -2.13 17.30
C ASP A 168 11.23 -1.08 17.19
N ALA A 169 10.67 -0.70 18.34
CA ALA A 169 9.73 0.41 18.44
C ALA A 169 10.28 1.46 19.40
N GLY A 170 10.39 2.71 18.94
CA GLY A 170 11.02 3.79 19.71
C GLY A 170 11.06 5.12 18.95
N CYS A 171 11.78 6.06 19.54
CA CYS A 171 12.22 7.33 18.97
C CYS A 171 13.76 7.37 19.08
#